data_AF-A0A928GWC8-F1
#
_entry.id   AF-A0A928GWC8-F1
#
_cell.length_a   1.000
_cell.length_b   1.000
_cell.length_c   1.000
_cell.angle_alpha   90.00
_cell.angle_beta   90.00
_cell.angle_gamma   90.00
#
_symmetry.space_group_name_H-M   'P 1'
#
loop_
_entity.id
_entity.type
_entity.pdbx_description
1 polymer ?
#
loop_
_entity_poly.entity_id
_entity_poly.type
_entity_poly.pdbx_seq_one_letter_code
_entity_poly.pdbx_strand_id
1 'polypeptide(L)'
;MGKQYVFGPVASRRLGISLGVDIVRGHRCSLDCIYCEAGKTRELTTMRSSYVPIEELKAELTEVLSTQVELDYITFSGTGEPTLNSDLTEICRWLKEHWQQYKLCLLTNGTLLNDPQVRAALEYVDLAMPSFDASNDEELQIINRPAAGITVESLAEGIRLAAAEYPGKLVLELFVVPQVNDSIESIGRFVEHIKTFRGLKSIQLNTLDRPGVVDWIKPADRASLNAFVAALEPYFPVECIGRYRRRSAALCKKIPPGKFDSAILELAQVRPVTASDMATALNVPEELVAQRAEELVSAGLLSAEKMERAVFYCCNGS
;
A
#
# COMPACT_ATOMS: atom_id res chain seq x y z
N MET A 1 21.75 -12.99 6.45
CA MET A 1 20.36 -13.43 6.20
C MET A 1 19.64 -12.29 5.52
N GLY A 2 18.71 -12.58 4.60
CA GLY A 2 17.91 -11.52 3.97
C GLY A 2 16.99 -10.87 5.00
N LYS A 3 16.64 -9.61 4.77
CA LYS A 3 15.66 -8.86 5.57
C LYS A 3 14.31 -9.57 5.50
N GLN A 4 13.61 -9.67 6.63
CA GLN A 4 12.35 -10.42 6.72
C GLN A 4 11.12 -9.54 6.89
N TYR A 5 11.28 -8.38 7.51
CA TYR A 5 10.17 -7.52 7.93
C TYR A 5 10.24 -6.13 7.27
N VAL A 6 11.43 -5.75 6.80
CA VAL A 6 11.71 -4.45 6.21
C VAL A 6 12.10 -4.63 4.75
N PHE A 7 11.43 -3.91 3.85
CA PHE A 7 11.71 -3.95 2.42
C PHE A 7 11.91 -2.55 1.84
N GLY A 8 12.68 -2.48 0.75
CA GLY A 8 13.08 -1.21 0.14
C GLY A 8 14.39 -0.64 0.73
N PRO A 9 14.60 0.69 0.62
CA PRO A 9 13.64 1.72 0.24
C PRO A 9 13.06 1.56 -1.17
N VAL A 10 11.77 1.89 -1.33
CA VAL A 10 11.04 1.85 -2.59
C VAL A 10 10.65 3.26 -3.02
N ALA A 11 10.70 3.52 -4.33
CA ALA A 11 10.12 4.71 -4.92
C ALA A 11 8.59 4.53 -4.98
N SER A 12 7.89 5.17 -4.05
CA SER A 12 6.43 5.21 -4.03
C SER A 12 5.91 6.26 -5.01
N ARG A 13 4.84 5.91 -5.74
CA ARG A 13 4.11 6.84 -6.62
C ARG A 13 3.52 8.02 -5.85
N ARG A 14 3.27 7.84 -4.54
CA ARG A 14 2.50 8.75 -3.68
C ARG A 14 3.32 9.31 -2.51
N LEU A 15 4.26 8.52 -1.99
CA LEU A 15 4.98 8.80 -0.74
C LEU A 15 6.45 9.19 -0.91
N GLY A 16 6.92 9.40 -2.15
CA GLY A 16 8.34 9.63 -2.40
C GLY A 16 9.18 8.39 -2.12
N ILE A 17 10.31 8.53 -1.42
CA ILE A 17 11.16 7.40 -1.02
C ILE A 17 10.67 6.84 0.30
N SER A 18 10.24 5.58 0.32
CA SER A 18 9.70 4.97 1.51
C SER A 18 10.32 3.63 1.86
N LEU A 19 10.54 3.39 3.15
CA LEU A 19 10.93 2.09 3.68
C LEU A 19 9.66 1.34 4.13
N GLY A 20 9.39 0.18 3.53
CA GLY A 20 8.22 -0.63 3.88
C GLY A 20 8.48 -1.51 5.09
N VAL A 21 7.47 -1.66 5.96
CA VAL A 21 7.52 -2.49 7.17
C VAL A 21 6.31 -3.42 7.22
N ASP A 22 6.54 -4.71 6.94
CA ASP A 22 5.53 -5.77 6.98
C ASP A 22 5.49 -6.42 8.37
N ILE A 23 4.53 -5.99 9.18
CA ILE A 23 4.35 -6.46 10.56
C ILE A 23 3.32 -7.59 10.69
N VAL A 24 2.74 -8.08 9.60
CA VAL A 24 1.68 -9.11 9.66
C VAL A 24 2.08 -10.38 8.94
N ARG A 25 2.68 -10.24 7.75
CA ARG A 25 3.19 -11.32 6.90
C ARG A 25 2.16 -12.40 6.55
N GLY A 26 2.50 -13.22 5.56
CA GLY A 26 1.78 -14.46 5.27
C GLY A 26 0.40 -14.27 4.62
N HIS A 27 0.15 -13.13 3.96
CA HIS A 27 -1.12 -12.85 3.29
C HIS A 27 -2.33 -12.94 4.23
N ARG A 28 -2.15 -12.39 5.44
CA ARG A 28 -3.19 -12.22 6.47
C ARG A 28 -3.83 -10.86 6.34
N CYS A 29 -5.12 -10.84 6.06
CA CYS A 29 -5.84 -9.60 5.84
C CYS A 29 -7.30 -9.76 6.25
N SER A 30 -7.97 -8.66 6.54
CA SER A 30 -9.43 -8.63 6.75
C SER A 30 -10.21 -8.55 5.44
N LEU A 31 -9.54 -8.36 4.31
CA LEU A 31 -10.10 -8.30 2.95
C LEU A 31 -9.30 -9.21 1.99
N ASP A 32 -9.95 -9.76 0.96
CA ASP A 32 -9.32 -10.46 -0.19
C ASP A 32 -9.53 -9.64 -1.47
N CYS A 33 -8.93 -8.44 -1.51
CA CYS A 33 -9.14 -7.47 -2.58
C CYS A 33 -8.72 -8.01 -3.95
N ILE A 34 -9.59 -7.88 -4.95
CA ILE A 34 -9.36 -8.37 -6.32
C ILE A 34 -8.18 -7.70 -7.03
N TYR A 35 -7.78 -6.52 -6.57
CA TYR A 35 -6.69 -5.71 -7.13
C TYR A 35 -5.41 -5.76 -6.27
N CYS A 36 -5.37 -6.56 -5.20
CA CYS A 36 -4.28 -6.55 -4.21
C CYS A 36 -2.92 -6.84 -4.86
N GLU A 37 -1.96 -5.91 -4.71
CA GLU A 37 -0.61 -6.08 -5.27
C GLU A 37 0.23 -7.12 -4.52
N ALA A 38 -0.16 -7.45 -3.28
CA ALA A 38 0.41 -8.54 -2.50
C ALA A 38 -0.20 -9.90 -2.87
N GLY A 39 -1.10 -9.99 -3.85
CA GLY A 39 -1.74 -11.24 -4.25
C GLY A 39 -2.90 -11.65 -3.34
N LYS A 40 -3.35 -12.90 -3.52
CA LYS A 40 -4.53 -13.47 -2.86
C LYS A 40 -4.31 -13.60 -1.34
N THR A 41 -5.32 -13.23 -0.56
CA THR A 41 -5.34 -13.45 0.90
C THR A 41 -5.37 -14.95 1.20
N ARG A 42 -4.43 -15.42 2.04
CA ARG A 42 -4.34 -16.82 2.47
C ARG A 42 -5.07 -17.08 3.77
N GLU A 43 -5.14 -16.06 4.64
CA GLU A 43 -5.82 -16.12 5.91
C GLU A 43 -6.67 -14.85 6.07
N LEU A 44 -7.98 -15.01 5.80
CA LEU A 44 -8.97 -13.94 5.90
C LEU A 44 -9.46 -13.84 7.35
N THR A 45 -9.11 -12.77 8.06
CA THR A 45 -9.34 -12.65 9.51
C THR A 45 -9.47 -11.21 9.98
N THR A 46 -10.22 -11.01 11.07
CA THR A 46 -10.27 -9.76 11.86
C THR A 46 -9.56 -9.89 13.20
N MET A 47 -9.00 -11.06 13.50
CA MET A 47 -8.33 -11.34 14.77
C MET A 47 -7.04 -10.52 14.86
N ARG A 48 -6.89 -9.75 15.94
CA ARG A 48 -5.64 -9.04 16.22
C ARG A 48 -4.71 -9.93 17.03
N SER A 49 -3.42 -9.95 16.67
CA SER A 49 -2.40 -10.73 17.38
C SER A 49 -1.00 -10.17 17.13
N SER A 50 -0.01 -10.67 17.87
CA SER A 50 1.41 -10.41 17.59
C SER A 50 1.85 -11.38 16.48
N TYR A 51 1.92 -10.87 15.25
CA TYR A 51 2.17 -11.69 14.06
C TYR A 51 3.66 -11.82 13.70
N VAL A 52 4.51 -10.96 14.28
CA VAL A 52 5.96 -10.97 14.07
C VAL A 52 6.68 -10.78 15.40
N PRO A 53 7.86 -11.39 15.61
CA PRO A 53 8.67 -11.12 16.79
C PRO A 53 9.13 -9.66 16.82
N ILE A 54 8.54 -8.85 17.70
CA ILE A 54 8.78 -7.40 17.74
C ILE A 54 10.27 -7.03 17.93
N GLU A 55 11.01 -7.80 18.73
CA GLU A 55 12.42 -7.53 18.99
C GLU A 55 13.31 -7.81 17.76
N GLU A 56 12.97 -8.81 16.95
CA GLU A 56 13.65 -9.05 15.67
C GLU A 56 13.37 -7.92 14.67
N LEU A 57 12.13 -7.45 14.60
CA LEU A 57 11.75 -6.31 13.78
C LEU A 57 12.50 -5.04 14.19
N LYS A 58 12.56 -4.73 15.50
CA LYS A 58 13.30 -3.58 16.03
C LYS A 58 14.79 -3.66 15.70
N ALA A 59 15.39 -4.86 15.78
CA ALA A 59 16.78 -5.07 15.41
C ALA A 59 17.03 -4.80 13.91
N GLU A 60 16.17 -5.33 13.03
CA GLU A 60 16.25 -5.13 11.58
C GLU A 60 16.05 -3.65 11.19
N LEU A 61 15.08 -2.97 11.80
CA LEU A 61 14.88 -1.53 11.63
C LEU A 61 16.10 -0.74 12.11
N THR A 62 16.66 -1.09 13.27
CA THR A 62 17.86 -0.44 13.80
C THR A 62 19.04 -0.56 12.86
N GLU A 63 19.28 -1.75 12.30
CA GLU A 63 20.34 -1.97 11.30
C GLU A 63 20.16 -1.05 10.08
N VAL A 64 18.94 -0.98 9.53
CA VAL A 64 18.67 -0.18 8.34
C VAL A 64 18.77 1.32 8.62
N LEU A 65 18.12 1.79 9.69
CA LEU A 65 18.00 3.21 10.02
C LEU A 65 19.31 3.80 10.56
N SER A 66 20.17 3.00 11.20
CA SER A 66 21.52 3.43 11.61
C SER A 66 22.40 3.86 10.44
N THR A 67 22.08 3.43 9.21
CA THR A 67 22.76 3.89 8.00
C THR A 67 22.38 5.30 7.56
N GLN A 68 21.49 5.98 8.31
CA GLN A 68 20.98 7.32 8.01
C GLN A 68 20.45 7.45 6.58
N VAL A 69 19.74 6.42 6.12
CA VAL A 69 19.05 6.43 4.84
C VAL A 69 18.08 7.61 4.79
N GLU A 70 18.10 8.42 3.73
CA GLU A 70 17.10 9.47 3.56
C GLU A 70 15.77 8.84 3.10
N LEU A 71 14.71 9.09 3.87
CA LEU A 71 13.38 8.57 3.63
C LEU A 71 12.39 9.72 3.75
N ASP A 72 11.42 9.77 2.85
CA ASP A 72 10.23 10.60 3.03
C ASP A 72 9.31 9.98 4.10
N TYR A 73 9.20 8.63 4.12
CA TYR A 73 8.37 7.87 5.09
C TYR A 73 8.92 6.48 5.42
N ILE A 74 8.76 6.03 6.66
CA ILE A 74 8.68 4.61 7.03
C ILE A 74 7.19 4.22 6.97
N THR A 75 6.84 3.23 6.15
CA THR A 75 5.45 2.90 5.86
C THR A 75 5.09 1.50 6.31
N PHE A 76 4.13 1.41 7.23
CA PHE A 76 3.47 0.15 7.59
C PHE A 76 2.59 -0.30 6.42
N SER A 77 3.05 -1.36 5.75
CA SER A 77 2.50 -1.92 4.53
C SER A 77 3.16 -3.28 4.29
N GLY A 78 2.68 -4.08 3.35
CA GLY A 78 3.31 -5.35 3.01
C GLY A 78 2.29 -6.36 2.54
N THR A 79 2.49 -7.61 2.94
CA THR A 79 1.64 -8.72 2.50
C THR A 79 0.34 -8.88 3.29
N GLY A 80 0.08 -8.06 4.32
CA GLY A 80 -1.13 -8.15 5.14
C GLY A 80 -1.64 -6.79 5.61
N GLU A 81 -2.79 -6.78 6.29
CA GLU A 81 -3.41 -5.56 6.85
C GLU A 81 -2.71 -5.15 8.15
N PRO A 82 -1.91 -4.07 8.19
CA PRO A 82 -1.04 -3.77 9.33
C PRO A 82 -1.78 -3.61 10.66
N THR A 83 -3.04 -3.15 10.63
CA THR A 83 -3.87 -2.95 11.84
C THR A 83 -4.28 -4.26 12.53
N LEU A 84 -4.09 -5.41 11.89
CA LEU A 84 -4.22 -6.73 12.52
C LEU A 84 -3.11 -6.97 13.57
N ASN A 85 -1.94 -6.35 13.46
CA ASN A 85 -0.89 -6.56 14.45
C ASN A 85 -1.21 -5.81 15.76
N SER A 86 -1.27 -6.54 16.88
CA SER A 86 -1.56 -5.97 18.20
C SER A 86 -0.49 -4.99 18.69
N ASP A 87 0.74 -5.13 18.19
CA ASP A 87 1.92 -4.41 18.63
C ASP A 87 2.17 -3.14 17.80
N LEU A 88 1.32 -2.83 16.82
CA LEU A 88 1.44 -1.66 15.94
C LEU A 88 1.70 -0.37 16.74
N THR A 89 0.93 -0.12 17.80
CA THR A 89 1.09 1.06 18.66
C THR A 89 2.45 1.10 19.35
N GLU A 90 2.96 -0.05 19.82
CA GLU A 90 4.29 -0.14 20.43
C GLU A 90 5.39 0.16 19.41
N ILE A 91 5.29 -0.42 18.21
CA ILE A 91 6.27 -0.23 17.15
C ILE A 91 6.32 1.24 16.70
N CYS A 92 5.15 1.86 16.49
CA CYS A 92 5.09 3.28 16.14
C CYS A 92 5.68 4.16 17.24
N ARG A 93 5.37 3.89 18.51
CA ARG A 93 5.93 4.63 19.64
C ARG A 93 7.45 4.48 19.70
N TRP A 94 7.96 3.26 19.59
CA TRP A 94 9.40 3.00 19.61
C TRP A 94 10.13 3.75 18.49
N LEU A 95 9.59 3.76 17.26
CA LEU A 95 10.13 4.54 16.14
C LEU A 95 10.11 6.04 16.45
N LYS A 96 9.04 6.55 17.06
CA LYS A 96 8.95 7.95 17.49
C LYS A 96 9.84 8.29 18.68
N GLU A 97 10.31 7.33 19.46
CA GLU A 97 11.25 7.59 20.55
C GLU A 97 12.70 7.59 20.06
N HIS A 98 13.06 6.63 19.19
CA HIS A 98 14.44 6.35 18.81
C HIS A 98 14.84 6.93 17.44
N TRP A 99 13.86 7.25 16.59
CA TRP A 99 14.05 7.57 15.18
C TRP A 99 13.18 8.77 14.73
N GLN A 100 13.06 9.78 15.60
CA GLN A 100 12.18 10.96 15.48
C GLN A 100 12.29 11.75 14.17
N GLN A 101 13.44 11.68 13.49
CA GLN A 101 13.66 12.36 12.22
C GLN A 101 12.81 11.77 11.07
N TYR A 102 12.34 10.53 11.20
CA TYR A 102 11.56 9.86 10.18
C TYR A 102 10.06 10.04 10.39
N LYS A 103 9.35 10.26 9.29
CA LYS A 103 7.89 10.27 9.29
C LYS A 103 7.36 8.85 9.16
N LEU A 104 6.28 8.55 9.85
CA LEU A 104 5.57 7.29 9.79
C LEU A 104 4.33 7.43 8.91
N CYS A 105 4.11 6.46 8.05
CA CYS A 105 2.91 6.31 7.25
C CYS A 105 2.24 4.96 7.54
N LEU A 106 0.91 4.95 7.64
CA LEU A 106 0.11 3.73 7.75
C LEU A 106 -0.77 3.62 6.51
N LEU A 107 -0.52 2.59 5.68
CA LEU A 107 -1.50 2.16 4.69
C LEU A 107 -2.42 1.13 5.36
N THR A 108 -3.73 1.32 5.26
CA THR A 108 -4.69 0.42 5.89
C THR A 108 -5.93 0.28 5.02
N ASN A 109 -6.55 -0.89 5.04
CA ASN A 109 -7.84 -1.12 4.43
C ASN A 109 -9.02 -0.57 5.26
N GLY A 110 -8.73 -0.01 6.45
CA GLY A 110 -9.68 0.72 7.28
C GLY A 110 -10.63 -0.13 8.12
N THR A 111 -10.71 -1.45 7.90
CA THR A 111 -11.78 -2.29 8.50
C THR A 111 -11.72 -2.36 10.03
N LEU A 112 -10.53 -2.13 10.60
CA LEU A 112 -10.29 -2.18 12.05
C LEU A 112 -10.24 -0.79 12.70
N LEU A 113 -10.51 0.30 11.96
CA LEU A 113 -10.51 1.65 12.52
C LEU A 113 -11.64 1.89 13.53
N ASN A 114 -12.61 0.99 13.65
CA ASN A 114 -13.59 1.01 14.75
C ASN A 114 -12.99 0.64 16.11
N ASP A 115 -11.87 -0.09 16.14
CA ASP A 115 -11.18 -0.45 17.38
C ASP A 115 -10.39 0.77 17.92
N PRO A 116 -10.73 1.30 19.11
CA PRO A 116 -9.99 2.41 19.72
C PRO A 116 -8.50 2.10 19.93
N GLN A 117 -8.12 0.84 20.13
CA GLN A 117 -6.71 0.46 20.28
C GLN A 117 -5.93 0.60 18.97
N VAL A 118 -6.58 0.36 17.83
CA VAL A 118 -6.00 0.62 16.51
C VAL A 118 -5.87 2.12 16.28
N ARG A 119 -6.91 2.90 16.63
CA ARG A 119 -6.84 4.36 16.52
C ARG A 119 -5.78 4.99 17.43
N ALA A 120 -5.48 4.39 18.58
CA ALA A 120 -4.38 4.83 19.44
C ALA A 120 -3.00 4.78 18.75
N ALA A 121 -2.80 3.87 17.78
CA ALA A 121 -1.56 3.87 16.98
C ALA A 121 -1.42 5.13 16.11
N LEU A 122 -2.54 5.72 15.69
CA LEU A 122 -2.54 6.90 14.82
C LEU A 122 -1.91 8.12 15.50
N GLU A 123 -1.91 8.21 16.84
CA GLU A 123 -1.23 9.28 17.57
C GLU A 123 0.25 9.43 17.18
N TYR A 124 0.89 8.31 16.83
CA TYR A 124 2.31 8.24 16.47
C TYR A 124 2.56 8.29 14.96
N VAL A 125 1.52 8.29 14.12
CA VAL A 125 1.64 8.24 12.66
C VAL A 125 1.48 9.63 12.07
N ASP A 126 2.34 10.03 11.13
CA ASP A 126 2.26 11.37 10.51
C ASP A 126 1.27 11.43 9.32
N LEU A 127 1.08 10.30 8.64
CA LEU A 127 0.15 10.13 7.52
C LEU A 127 -0.55 8.77 7.59
N ALA A 128 -1.87 8.77 7.71
CA ALA A 128 -2.67 7.54 7.61
C ALA A 128 -3.49 7.56 6.31
N MET A 129 -3.55 6.41 5.65
CA MET A 129 -4.19 6.24 4.35
C MET A 129 -5.16 5.05 4.36
N PRO A 130 -6.39 5.24 4.86
CA PRO A 130 -7.42 4.22 4.76
C PRO A 130 -7.97 4.10 3.33
N SER A 131 -8.23 2.87 2.91
CA SER A 131 -8.97 2.58 1.68
C SER A 131 -10.48 2.50 1.92
N PHE A 132 -11.28 2.99 0.99
CA PHE A 132 -12.75 2.92 1.01
C PHE A 132 -13.30 2.63 -0.39
N ASP A 133 -13.07 1.43 -0.91
CA ASP A 133 -13.27 1.14 -2.34
C ASP A 133 -14.69 0.77 -2.74
N ALA A 134 -15.62 0.72 -1.79
CA ALA A 134 -17.00 0.31 -2.01
C ALA A 134 -17.97 1.28 -1.34
N SER A 135 -19.02 1.64 -2.07
CA SER A 135 -20.09 2.54 -1.62
C SER A 135 -21.29 1.80 -1.02
N ASN A 136 -21.35 0.48 -1.16
CA ASN A 136 -22.33 -0.41 -0.53
C ASN A 136 -21.77 -1.84 -0.33
N ASP A 137 -22.50 -2.69 0.39
CA ASP A 137 -22.05 -4.05 0.70
C ASP A 137 -21.90 -4.95 -0.54
N GLU A 138 -22.69 -4.74 -1.60
CA GLU A 138 -22.59 -5.52 -2.83
C GLU A 138 -21.26 -5.26 -3.54
N GLU A 139 -20.87 -3.99 -3.68
CA GLU A 139 -19.57 -3.56 -4.20
C GLU A 139 -18.43 -4.07 -3.31
N LEU A 140 -18.60 -4.02 -1.98
CA LEU A 140 -17.61 -4.49 -1.02
C LEU A 140 -17.36 -6.00 -1.19
N GLN A 141 -18.41 -6.81 -1.39
CA GLN A 141 -18.29 -8.23 -1.63
C GLN A 141 -17.59 -8.54 -2.97
N ILE A 142 -17.86 -7.76 -4.01
CA ILE A 142 -17.22 -7.95 -5.33
C ILE A 142 -15.73 -7.56 -5.29
N ILE A 143 -15.44 -6.38 -4.74
CA ILE A 143 -14.12 -5.74 -4.81
C ILE A 143 -13.19 -6.27 -3.72
N ASN A 144 -13.65 -6.23 -2.46
CA ASN A 144 -12.81 -6.44 -1.30
C ASN A 144 -13.00 -7.81 -0.64
N ARG A 145 -14.10 -8.52 -0.90
CA ARG A 145 -14.39 -9.87 -0.37
C ARG A 145 -14.09 -9.97 1.14
N PRO A 146 -14.82 -9.21 1.97
CA PRO A 146 -14.43 -8.98 3.34
C PRO A 146 -14.59 -10.22 4.23
N ALA A 147 -13.83 -10.26 5.33
CA ALA A 147 -14.09 -11.18 6.43
C ALA A 147 -15.50 -10.97 7.01
N ALA A 148 -16.04 -12.01 7.66
CA ALA A 148 -17.40 -11.98 8.19
C ALA A 148 -17.63 -10.81 9.18
N GLY A 149 -18.76 -10.13 9.03
CA GLY A 149 -19.19 -9.03 9.91
C GLY A 149 -18.71 -7.63 9.51
N ILE A 150 -17.87 -7.50 8.49
CA ILE A 150 -17.49 -6.20 7.93
C ILE A 150 -18.54 -5.75 6.91
N THR A 151 -19.09 -4.56 7.11
CA THR A 151 -20.01 -3.86 6.19
C THR A 151 -19.45 -2.50 5.80
N VAL A 152 -19.96 -1.90 4.73
CA VAL A 152 -19.61 -0.53 4.32
C VAL A 152 -19.92 0.48 5.42
N GLU A 153 -21.08 0.38 6.08
CA GLU A 153 -21.41 1.21 7.24
C GLU A 153 -20.36 1.10 8.35
N SER A 154 -19.92 -0.11 8.70
CA SER A 154 -18.91 -0.31 9.73
C SER A 154 -17.57 0.32 9.33
N LEU A 155 -17.17 0.15 8.06
CA LEU A 155 -15.93 0.72 7.53
C LEU A 155 -15.99 2.26 7.52
N ALA A 156 -17.09 2.82 7.03
CA ALA A 156 -17.33 4.27 7.00
C ALA A 156 -17.31 4.87 8.40
N GLU A 157 -17.91 4.20 9.38
CA GLU A 157 -17.89 4.63 10.78
C GLU A 157 -16.47 4.66 11.35
N GLY A 158 -15.66 3.63 11.07
CA GLY A 158 -14.27 3.58 11.53
C GLY A 158 -13.43 4.72 10.94
N ILE A 159 -13.59 4.99 9.65
CA ILE A 159 -12.92 6.11 8.96
C ILE A 159 -13.42 7.44 9.51
N ARG A 160 -14.72 7.59 9.78
CA ARG A 160 -15.30 8.80 10.36
C ARG A 160 -14.72 9.10 11.75
N LEU A 161 -14.61 8.08 12.60
CA LEU A 161 -14.00 8.20 13.92
C LEU A 161 -12.52 8.55 13.82
N ALA A 162 -11.77 7.85 12.96
CA ALA A 162 -10.37 8.16 12.72
C ALA A 162 -10.17 9.59 12.22
N ALA A 163 -10.97 10.06 11.27
CA ALA A 163 -10.90 11.43 10.75
C ALA A 163 -11.15 12.49 11.84
N ALA A 164 -12.06 12.22 12.78
CA ALA A 164 -12.38 13.16 13.86
C ALA A 164 -11.32 13.19 14.98
N GLU A 165 -10.69 12.06 15.27
CA GLU A 165 -9.77 11.90 16.41
C GLU A 165 -8.29 12.09 16.01
N TYR A 166 -7.92 11.81 14.76
CA TYR A 166 -6.53 11.74 14.33
C TYR A 166 -5.93 13.15 14.07
N PRO A 167 -4.88 13.55 14.81
CA PRO A 167 -4.25 14.87 14.63
C PRO A 167 -3.36 14.98 13.38
N GLY A 168 -2.98 13.86 12.77
CA GLY A 168 -2.11 13.83 11.60
C GLY A 168 -2.85 14.03 10.29
N LYS A 169 -2.21 13.65 9.16
CA LYS A 169 -2.83 13.79 7.84
C LYS A 169 -3.56 12.51 7.47
N LEU A 170 -4.88 12.57 7.36
CA LEU A 170 -5.68 11.48 6.79
C LEU A 170 -5.89 11.71 5.29
N VAL A 171 -5.50 10.74 4.46
CA VAL A 171 -5.73 10.76 3.00
C VAL A 171 -6.51 9.51 2.61
N LEU A 172 -7.70 9.67 2.04
CA LEU A 172 -8.58 8.55 1.72
C LEU A 172 -8.17 7.98 0.36
N GLU A 173 -8.03 6.67 0.27
CA GLU A 173 -7.80 5.99 -1.00
C GLU A 173 -9.10 5.39 -1.51
N LEU A 174 -9.39 5.61 -2.80
CA LEU A 174 -10.47 4.94 -3.52
C LEU A 174 -9.87 4.19 -4.71
N PHE A 175 -10.18 2.91 -4.86
CA PHE A 175 -9.85 2.13 -6.05
C PHE A 175 -11.07 2.01 -6.97
N VAL A 176 -11.00 2.64 -8.14
CA VAL A 176 -12.09 2.64 -9.13
C VAL A 176 -12.02 1.35 -9.96
N VAL A 177 -13.11 0.58 -9.93
CA VAL A 177 -13.30 -0.67 -10.69
C VAL A 177 -14.44 -0.47 -11.68
N PRO A 178 -14.14 -0.43 -13.00
CA PRO A 178 -15.15 -0.22 -14.02
C PRO A 178 -16.28 -1.25 -13.96
N GLN A 179 -17.51 -0.78 -14.15
CA GLN A 179 -18.75 -1.55 -14.12
C GLN A 179 -19.09 -2.16 -12.75
N VAL A 180 -18.36 -1.79 -11.70
CA VAL A 180 -18.64 -2.22 -10.32
C VAL A 180 -19.00 -1.02 -9.45
N ASN A 181 -18.07 -0.08 -9.28
CA ASN A 181 -18.25 1.05 -8.37
C ASN A 181 -18.23 2.42 -9.07
N ASP A 182 -18.28 2.47 -10.41
CA ASP A 182 -18.17 3.71 -11.19
C ASP A 182 -19.48 4.19 -11.85
N SER A 183 -20.62 3.65 -11.44
CA SER A 183 -21.92 4.18 -11.83
C SER A 183 -22.20 5.52 -11.15
N ILE A 184 -23.10 6.33 -11.72
CA ILE A 184 -23.51 7.63 -11.14
C ILE A 184 -24.12 7.42 -9.73
N GLU A 185 -24.88 6.35 -9.55
CA GLU A 185 -25.49 5.98 -8.26
C GLU A 185 -24.43 5.61 -7.22
N SER A 186 -23.41 4.84 -7.61
CA SER A 186 -22.28 4.49 -6.73
C SER A 186 -21.49 5.73 -6.32
N ILE A 187 -21.14 6.59 -7.28
CA ILE A 187 -20.46 7.86 -7.02
C ILE A 187 -21.30 8.73 -6.06
N GLY A 188 -22.62 8.76 -6.24
CA GLY A 188 -23.53 9.44 -5.32
C GLY A 188 -23.46 8.90 -3.88
N ARG A 189 -23.41 7.57 -3.70
CA ARG A 189 -23.24 6.95 -2.37
C ARG A 189 -21.87 7.26 -1.76
N PHE A 190 -20.80 7.23 -2.55
CA PHE A 190 -19.48 7.66 -2.08
C PHE A 190 -19.51 9.08 -1.52
N VAL A 191 -20.13 10.02 -2.24
CA VAL A 191 -20.29 11.41 -1.77
C VAL A 191 -21.03 11.45 -0.43
N GLU A 192 -22.11 10.68 -0.27
CA GLU A 192 -22.90 10.64 0.96
C GLU A 192 -22.09 10.13 2.18
N HIS A 193 -21.23 9.13 2.01
CA HIS A 193 -20.33 8.67 3.06
C HIS A 193 -19.21 9.67 3.32
N ILE A 194 -18.47 10.04 2.27
CA ILE A 194 -17.21 10.79 2.38
C ILE A 194 -17.43 12.19 2.94
N LYS A 195 -18.56 12.84 2.63
CA LYS A 195 -18.89 14.16 3.22
C LYS A 195 -18.97 14.12 4.74
N THR A 196 -19.12 12.96 5.37
CA THR A 196 -19.18 12.82 6.84
C THR A 196 -17.80 12.70 7.50
N PHE A 197 -16.73 12.46 6.74
CA PHE A 197 -15.38 12.25 7.25
C PHE A 197 -14.69 13.58 7.59
N ARG A 198 -15.22 14.28 8.61
CA ARG A 198 -14.74 15.58 9.09
C ARG A 198 -13.32 15.45 9.63
N GLY A 199 -12.33 15.85 8.84
CA GLY A 199 -10.89 15.73 9.16
C GLY A 199 -10.05 15.15 8.03
N LEU A 200 -10.71 14.63 6.99
CA LEU A 200 -10.04 14.16 5.79
C LEU A 200 -9.31 15.31 5.08
N LYS A 201 -8.05 15.06 4.65
CA LYS A 201 -7.23 16.09 4.03
C LYS A 201 -7.32 16.13 2.51
N SER A 202 -7.40 14.96 1.88
CA SER A 202 -7.58 14.79 0.44
C SER A 202 -8.03 13.37 0.14
N ILE A 203 -8.44 13.15 -1.11
CA ILE A 203 -8.82 11.85 -1.66
C ILE A 203 -7.85 11.50 -2.79
N GLN A 204 -7.39 10.25 -2.81
CA GLN A 204 -6.56 9.70 -3.88
C GLN A 204 -7.35 8.64 -4.65
N LEU A 205 -7.61 8.91 -5.92
CA LEU A 205 -8.22 7.97 -6.84
C LEU A 205 -7.13 7.10 -7.46
N ASN A 206 -7.34 5.79 -7.36
CA ASN A 206 -6.53 4.76 -7.98
C ASN A 206 -7.36 3.95 -8.94
N THR A 207 -6.65 3.29 -9.85
CA THR A 207 -7.19 2.32 -10.78
C THR A 207 -6.12 1.27 -11.03
N LEU A 208 -6.48 0.18 -11.69
CA LEU A 208 -5.54 -0.86 -12.08
C LEU A 208 -4.35 -0.28 -12.85
N ASP A 209 -3.15 -0.47 -12.30
CA ASP A 209 -1.86 -0.03 -12.86
C ASP A 209 -0.87 -1.19 -12.98
N ARG A 210 -1.14 -2.30 -12.30
CA ARG A 210 -0.34 -3.53 -12.23
C ARG A 210 -1.28 -4.74 -12.32
N PRO A 211 -0.79 -5.96 -12.58
CA PRO A 211 -1.66 -7.14 -12.59
C PRO A 211 -2.37 -7.27 -11.25
N GLY A 212 -3.68 -7.53 -11.29
CA GLY A 212 -4.47 -7.82 -10.10
C GLY A 212 -4.43 -9.30 -9.74
N VAL A 213 -5.27 -9.68 -8.78
CA VAL A 213 -5.48 -11.08 -8.39
C VAL A 213 -6.38 -11.81 -9.39
N VAL A 214 -7.27 -11.07 -10.05
CA VAL A 214 -8.21 -11.58 -11.05
C VAL A 214 -7.92 -10.96 -12.42
N ASP A 215 -8.28 -11.68 -13.48
CA ASP A 215 -8.00 -11.33 -14.87
C ASP A 215 -9.04 -10.38 -15.50
N TRP A 216 -10.24 -10.30 -14.94
CA TRP A 216 -11.34 -9.54 -15.51
C TRP A 216 -11.30 -8.04 -15.19
N ILE A 217 -10.53 -7.63 -14.18
CA ILE A 217 -10.42 -6.20 -13.84
C ILE A 217 -9.59 -5.45 -14.87
N LYS A 218 -9.99 -4.20 -15.13
CA LYS A 218 -9.35 -3.33 -16.11
C LYS A 218 -9.11 -1.95 -15.51
N PRO A 219 -8.14 -1.18 -16.05
CA PRO A 219 -8.00 0.21 -15.67
C PRO A 219 -9.27 1.00 -16.02
N ALA A 220 -9.75 1.82 -15.09
CA ALA A 220 -10.74 2.85 -15.33
C ALA A 220 -10.27 3.86 -16.36
N ASP A 221 -11.20 4.27 -17.22
CA ASP A 221 -10.94 5.29 -18.21
C ASP A 221 -10.95 6.69 -17.58
N ARG A 222 -10.53 7.68 -18.37
CA ARG A 222 -10.48 9.07 -17.90
C ARG A 222 -11.87 9.64 -17.60
N ALA A 223 -12.92 9.18 -18.29
CA ALA A 223 -14.27 9.70 -18.08
C ALA A 223 -14.80 9.26 -16.71
N SER A 224 -14.61 8.00 -16.36
CA SER A 224 -14.91 7.40 -15.06
C SER A 224 -14.17 8.13 -13.92
N LEU A 225 -12.84 8.29 -14.04
CA LEU A 225 -12.06 9.03 -13.04
C LEU A 225 -12.50 10.50 -12.92
N ASN A 226 -12.78 11.19 -14.03
CA ASN A 226 -13.25 12.57 -14.01
C ASN A 226 -14.63 12.70 -13.35
N ALA A 227 -15.51 11.70 -13.47
CA ALA A 227 -16.80 11.70 -12.81
C ALA A 227 -16.65 11.68 -11.28
N PHE A 228 -15.73 10.85 -10.75
CA PHE A 228 -15.37 10.87 -9.33
C PHE A 228 -14.79 12.21 -8.89
N VAL A 229 -13.83 12.76 -9.66
CA VAL A 229 -13.23 14.07 -9.36
C VAL A 229 -14.32 15.15 -9.27
N ALA A 230 -15.18 15.26 -10.28
CA ALA A 230 -16.24 16.25 -10.33
C ALA A 230 -17.23 16.13 -9.15
N ALA A 231 -17.50 14.91 -8.68
CA ALA A 231 -18.41 14.66 -7.57
C ALA A 231 -17.79 14.93 -6.18
N LEU A 232 -16.48 14.66 -6.01
CA LEU A 232 -15.81 14.69 -4.71
C LEU A 232 -15.03 15.99 -4.44
N GLU A 233 -14.51 16.64 -5.49
CA GLU A 233 -13.72 17.89 -5.38
C GLU A 233 -14.46 19.06 -4.72
N PRO A 234 -15.80 19.19 -4.80
CA PRO A 234 -16.54 20.17 -3.99
C PRO A 234 -16.38 20.00 -2.47
N TYR A 235 -15.98 18.81 -2.00
CA TYR A 235 -15.86 18.50 -0.57
C TYR A 235 -14.41 18.39 -0.11
N PHE A 236 -13.54 17.77 -0.92
CA PHE A 236 -12.13 17.56 -0.58
C PHE A 236 -11.26 17.60 -1.84
N PRO A 237 -10.00 18.05 -1.75
CA PRO A 237 -9.06 17.95 -2.87
C PRO A 237 -8.93 16.50 -3.35
N VAL A 238 -9.01 16.27 -4.66
CA VAL A 238 -8.93 14.94 -5.27
C VAL A 238 -7.70 14.86 -6.16
N GLU A 239 -6.90 13.81 -5.98
CA GLU A 239 -5.74 13.52 -6.81
C GLU A 239 -5.92 12.16 -7.51
N CYS A 240 -5.82 12.13 -8.85
CA CYS A 240 -5.73 10.89 -9.59
C CYS A 240 -4.28 10.41 -9.61
N ILE A 241 -3.99 9.26 -8.99
CA ILE A 241 -2.63 8.74 -8.88
C ILE A 241 -2.17 8.14 -10.21
N GLY A 242 -1.06 8.66 -10.74
CA GLY A 242 -0.48 8.29 -12.03
C GLY A 242 1.03 8.01 -12.00
N ARG A 243 1.67 7.99 -13.18
CA ARG A 243 3.11 7.66 -13.33
C ARG A 243 3.98 8.55 -12.43
N TYR A 244 4.91 7.90 -11.72
CA TYR A 244 5.90 8.51 -10.82
C TYR A 244 6.71 9.63 -11.49
N ARG A 245 6.92 10.74 -10.76
CA ARG A 245 7.73 11.90 -11.19
C ARG A 245 8.59 12.45 -10.06
N ARG A 246 9.59 11.71 -9.59
CA ARG A 246 10.72 12.29 -8.85
C ARG A 246 11.94 11.38 -8.99
N ARG A 247 13.16 11.88 -8.83
CA ARG A 247 14.34 11.03 -8.58
C ARG A 247 15.01 11.66 -7.38
N SER A 248 14.92 11.02 -6.21
CA SER A 248 15.73 11.46 -5.08
C SER A 248 17.14 10.91 -5.27
N ALA A 249 18.16 11.76 -5.13
CA ALA A 249 19.57 11.35 -5.13
C ALA A 249 19.89 10.37 -3.97
N ALA A 250 19.02 10.24 -2.97
CA ALA A 250 19.15 9.35 -1.83
C ALA A 250 19.12 7.84 -2.15
N LEU A 251 18.50 7.45 -3.26
CA LEU A 251 18.47 6.04 -3.70
C LEU A 251 19.80 5.57 -4.30
N CYS A 252 20.81 6.44 -4.41
CA CYS A 252 22.16 6.11 -4.90
C CYS A 252 22.97 5.24 -3.92
N LYS A 253 22.38 4.26 -3.24
CA LYS A 253 23.18 3.23 -2.55
C LYS A 253 23.85 2.38 -3.63
N LYS A 254 25.19 2.42 -3.71
CA LYS A 254 25.94 1.51 -4.58
C LYS A 254 25.55 0.07 -4.24
N ILE A 255 24.96 -0.62 -5.19
CA ILE A 255 24.66 -2.04 -5.06
C ILE A 255 25.99 -2.76 -4.86
N PRO A 256 26.17 -3.53 -3.77
CA PRO A 256 27.40 -4.27 -3.56
C PRO A 256 27.68 -5.20 -4.76
N PRO A 257 28.95 -5.41 -5.15
CA PRO A 257 29.28 -6.35 -6.21
C PRO A 257 28.65 -7.73 -5.95
N GLY A 258 27.99 -8.30 -6.96
CA GLY A 258 27.32 -9.60 -6.85
C GLY A 258 25.96 -9.63 -6.13
N LYS A 259 25.40 -8.48 -5.75
CA LYS A 259 24.07 -8.37 -5.09
C LYS A 259 22.95 -7.85 -5.99
N PHE A 260 23.22 -7.68 -7.28
CA PHE A 260 22.25 -7.10 -8.22
C PHE A 260 21.00 -7.96 -8.37
N ASP A 261 21.16 -9.27 -8.56
CA ASP A 261 20.04 -10.20 -8.70
C ASP A 261 19.17 -10.24 -7.44
N SER A 262 19.79 -10.33 -6.27
CA SER A 262 19.05 -10.33 -5.00
C SER A 262 18.25 -9.05 -4.84
N ALA A 263 18.78 -7.89 -5.27
CA ALA A 263 18.06 -6.64 -5.18
C ALA A 263 16.86 -6.57 -6.15
N ILE A 264 16.99 -7.14 -7.36
CA ILE A 264 15.87 -7.29 -8.30
C ILE A 264 14.79 -8.22 -7.73
N LEU A 265 15.21 -9.38 -7.20
CA LEU A 265 14.29 -10.36 -6.63
C LEU A 265 13.58 -9.82 -5.39
N GLU A 266 14.27 -9.10 -4.50
CA GLU A 266 13.66 -8.45 -3.33
C GLU A 266 12.57 -7.45 -3.74
N LEU A 267 12.80 -6.65 -4.79
CA LEU A 267 11.78 -5.72 -5.30
C LEU A 267 10.58 -6.44 -5.93
N ALA A 268 10.82 -7.55 -6.65
CA ALA A 268 9.80 -8.35 -7.31
C ALA A 268 9.09 -9.36 -6.38
N GLN A 269 9.62 -9.60 -5.19
CA GLN A 269 9.02 -10.45 -4.17
C GLN A 269 7.88 -9.74 -3.43
N VAL A 270 7.96 -8.41 -3.31
CA VAL A 270 6.95 -7.62 -2.62
C VAL A 270 5.69 -7.46 -3.48
N ARG A 271 5.87 -7.21 -4.78
CA ARG A 271 4.78 -6.96 -5.74
C ARG A 271 5.25 -7.07 -7.20
N PRO A 272 4.33 -7.15 -8.17
CA PRO A 272 4.66 -6.98 -9.58
C PRO A 272 5.37 -5.65 -9.85
N VAL A 273 6.53 -5.65 -10.51
CA VAL A 273 7.35 -4.45 -10.79
C VAL A 273 7.84 -4.36 -12.23
N THR A 274 7.93 -3.16 -12.78
CA THR A 274 8.49 -2.96 -14.13
C THR A 274 10.01 -2.78 -14.09
N ALA A 275 10.70 -3.00 -15.20
CA ALA A 275 12.13 -2.69 -15.31
C ALA A 275 12.42 -1.21 -14.96
N SER A 276 11.55 -0.29 -15.40
CA SER A 276 11.65 1.13 -15.08
C SER A 276 11.49 1.43 -13.57
N ASP A 277 10.56 0.75 -12.89
CA ASP A 277 10.38 0.87 -11.44
C ASP A 277 11.64 0.40 -10.70
N MET A 278 12.16 -0.77 -11.07
CA MET A 278 13.36 -1.34 -10.49
C MET A 278 14.60 -0.48 -10.77
N ALA A 279 14.79 -0.01 -12.01
CA ALA A 279 15.90 0.85 -12.41
C ALA A 279 15.91 2.16 -11.62
N THR A 280 14.72 2.71 -11.38
CA THR A 280 14.54 3.87 -10.52
C THR A 280 14.91 3.56 -9.06
N ALA A 281 14.42 2.44 -8.50
CA ALA A 281 14.69 2.05 -7.12
C ALA A 281 16.17 1.72 -6.87
N LEU A 282 16.81 1.06 -7.83
CA LEU A 282 18.21 0.61 -7.78
C LEU A 282 19.21 1.66 -8.29
N ASN A 283 18.70 2.77 -8.85
CA ASN A 283 19.48 3.83 -9.47
C ASN A 283 20.51 3.30 -10.49
N VAL A 284 20.03 2.48 -11.42
CA VAL A 284 20.81 1.92 -12.54
C VAL A 284 20.08 2.16 -13.86
N PRO A 285 20.76 2.03 -15.01
CA PRO A 285 20.09 2.11 -16.32
C PRO A 285 18.96 1.08 -16.45
N GLU A 286 17.87 1.49 -17.09
CA GLU A 286 16.70 0.63 -17.30
C GLU A 286 17.05 -0.57 -18.18
N GLU A 287 17.90 -0.38 -19.18
CA GLU A 287 18.35 -1.43 -20.09
C GLU A 287 19.09 -2.55 -19.33
N LEU A 288 19.91 -2.19 -18.34
CA LEU A 288 20.66 -3.14 -17.52
C LEU A 288 19.71 -4.00 -16.68
N VAL A 289 18.69 -3.37 -16.09
CA VAL A 289 17.68 -4.07 -15.30
C VAL A 289 16.81 -4.96 -16.18
N ALA A 290 16.36 -4.45 -17.33
CA ALA A 290 15.54 -5.21 -18.27
C ALA A 290 16.27 -6.47 -18.73
N GLN A 291 17.53 -6.34 -19.15
CA GLN A 291 18.36 -7.48 -19.54
C GLN A 291 18.47 -8.50 -18.39
N ARG A 292 18.79 -8.04 -17.17
CA ARG A 292 18.97 -8.97 -16.06
C ARG A 292 17.66 -9.62 -15.61
N ALA A 293 16.55 -8.89 -15.65
CA ALA A 293 15.22 -9.43 -15.34
C ALA A 293 14.81 -10.53 -16.33
N GLU A 294 15.08 -10.36 -17.63
CA GLU A 294 14.84 -11.40 -18.64
C GLU A 294 15.70 -12.66 -18.41
N GLU A 295 16.95 -12.50 -17.99
CA GLU A 295 17.83 -13.62 -17.60
C GLU A 295 17.27 -14.36 -16.37
N LEU A 296 16.73 -13.64 -15.38
CA LEU A 296 16.10 -14.22 -14.20
C LEU A 296 14.76 -14.91 -14.52
N VAL A 297 14.00 -14.40 -15.49
CA VAL A 297 12.81 -15.09 -16.04
C VAL A 297 13.22 -16.39 -16.72
N SER A 298 14.27 -16.35 -17.54
CA SER A 298 14.82 -17.53 -18.22
C SER A 298 15.34 -18.59 -17.23
N ALA A 299 15.86 -18.14 -16.08
CA ALA A 299 16.27 -18.99 -14.97
C ALA A 299 15.12 -19.51 -14.11
N GLY A 300 13.86 -19.12 -14.38
CA GLY A 300 12.69 -19.52 -13.62
C GLY A 300 12.59 -18.90 -12.22
N LEU A 301 13.35 -17.82 -11.95
CA LEU A 301 13.29 -17.09 -10.68
C LEU A 301 12.24 -15.98 -10.69
N LEU A 302 11.97 -15.42 -11.87
CA LEU A 302 10.89 -14.47 -12.11
C LEU A 302 9.87 -15.02 -13.12
N SER A 303 8.68 -14.45 -13.09
CA SER A 303 7.67 -14.50 -14.16
C SER A 303 7.52 -13.10 -14.75
N ALA A 304 7.02 -13.03 -15.99
CA ALA A 304 6.78 -11.76 -16.68
C ALA A 304 5.36 -11.72 -17.26
N GLU A 305 4.68 -10.59 -17.06
CA GLU A 305 3.35 -10.33 -17.58
C GLU A 305 3.32 -9.00 -18.34
N LYS A 306 2.83 -9.02 -19.58
CA LYS A 306 2.74 -7.82 -20.41
C LYS A 306 1.39 -7.14 -20.21
N MET A 307 1.42 -5.90 -19.74
CA MET A 307 0.25 -5.01 -19.67
C MET A 307 0.40 -3.82 -20.62
N GLU A 308 -0.65 -2.99 -20.73
CA GLU A 308 -0.63 -1.77 -21.55
C GLU A 308 0.50 -0.80 -21.14
N ARG A 309 0.80 -0.71 -19.84
CA ARG A 309 1.84 0.19 -19.32
C ARG A 309 3.26 -0.29 -19.65
N ALA A 310 3.56 -1.56 -19.41
CA ALA A 310 4.90 -2.15 -19.48
C ALA A 310 4.82 -3.67 -19.25
N VAL A 311 5.99 -4.33 -19.30
CA VAL A 311 6.17 -5.69 -18.76
C VAL A 311 6.40 -5.59 -17.25
N PHE A 312 5.63 -6.35 -16.49
CA PHE A 312 5.75 -6.52 -15.05
C PHE A 312 6.43 -7.85 -14.73
N TYR A 313 7.31 -7.84 -13.74
CA TYR A 313 8.04 -9.00 -13.25
C TYR A 313 7.63 -9.31 -11.82
N CYS A 314 7.45 -10.60 -11.50
CA CYS A 314 7.10 -11.10 -10.17
C CYS A 314 7.98 -12.30 -9.80
N CYS A 315 8.29 -12.48 -8.51
CA CYS A 315 8.96 -13.70 -8.05
C CYS A 315 8.04 -14.93 -8.17
N ASN A 316 8.58 -16.04 -8.63
CA ASN A 316 7.84 -17.29 -8.72
C ASN A 316 7.66 -17.89 -7.31
N GLY A 317 6.41 -18.11 -6.88
CA GLY A 317 6.09 -18.78 -5.60
C GLY A 317 5.75 -17.86 -4.42
N SER A 318 5.48 -16.57 -4.65
CA SER A 318 4.89 -15.67 -3.65
C SER A 318 3.44 -15.99 -3.36
#